data_AF-A0ABD5XTX2-F1
#
_entry.id   AF-A0ABD5XTX2-F1
#
_cell.length_a   1.000
_cell.length_b   1.000
_cell.length_c   1.000
_cell.angle_alpha   90.00
_cell.angle_beta   90.00
_cell.angle_gamma   90.00
#
_symmetry.space_group_name_H-M   'P 1'
#
loop_
_entity.id
_entity.type
_entity.pdbx_description
1 polymer ?
#
loop_
_entity_poly.entity_id
_entity_poly.type
_entity_poly.pdbx_seq_one_letter_code
_entity_poly.pdbx_strand_id
1 'polypeptide(L)'
;MTVVLCGVGADTGNVRPVPAVDPAGRFEYVPIPEKGATSETATYGTLDCRHRDGSLADLLDGVRPASDGDWLTDPEAIRDRPVHRDPNFEALTYGEHRPGYVAKLRDLDPGDAVAFYGGFPGPETDYKHRYLFGYFTVAESPVVVEPEMDPGEKAALLDDHPENAHAKRFAEHGDLYRHDADFTERPRPVVIVPGREPGGLLDRAIRLSDRRTGPNYYMDEAVAEVLEPRSGSERGAHLGGFKPAVRCDVDADAFAAFVERRS
;
A
#
# COMPACT_ATOMS: atom_id res chain seq x y z
N MET A 1 -9.92 -9.59 17.37
CA MET A 1 -8.97 -9.42 16.25
C MET A 1 -9.69 -8.63 15.18
N THR A 2 -9.02 -7.66 14.57
CA THR A 2 -9.55 -6.72 13.59
C THR A 2 -8.76 -6.86 12.30
N VAL A 3 -9.41 -6.59 11.16
CA VAL A 3 -8.70 -6.34 9.90
C VAL A 3 -8.80 -4.87 9.49
N VAL A 4 -7.69 -4.27 9.07
CA VAL A 4 -7.68 -2.95 8.44
C VAL A 4 -7.28 -3.07 6.97
N LEU A 5 -8.20 -2.72 6.08
CA LEU A 5 -7.94 -2.65 4.64
C LEU A 5 -7.36 -1.28 4.29
N CYS A 6 -6.13 -1.25 3.81
CA CYS A 6 -5.38 -0.07 3.42
C CYS A 6 -5.36 0.10 1.90
N GLY A 7 -5.96 1.20 1.43
CA GLY A 7 -5.94 1.59 0.04
C GLY A 7 -4.58 2.16 -0.37
N VAL A 8 -3.76 1.40 -1.09
CA VAL A 8 -2.36 1.74 -1.42
C VAL A 8 -1.99 1.26 -2.85
N GLY A 9 -0.70 1.29 -3.18
CA GLY A 9 -0.17 0.86 -4.47
C GLY A 9 -0.23 1.93 -5.56
N ALA A 10 0.57 1.73 -6.60
CA ALA A 10 0.68 2.63 -7.74
C ALA A 10 -0.67 2.82 -8.47
N ASP A 11 -0.89 4.03 -8.96
CA ASP A 11 -2.10 4.39 -9.69
C ASP A 11 -1.82 5.51 -10.70
N THR A 12 -2.87 6.03 -11.33
CA THR A 12 -2.77 7.08 -12.36
C THR A 12 -2.11 8.37 -11.88
N GLY A 13 -1.96 8.55 -10.57
CA GLY A 13 -1.22 9.66 -10.00
C GLY A 13 0.30 9.54 -10.19
N ASN A 14 0.84 8.32 -10.30
CA ASN A 14 2.28 8.09 -10.17
C ASN A 14 2.90 7.13 -11.20
N VAL A 15 2.11 6.30 -11.87
CA VAL A 15 2.61 5.41 -12.94
C VAL A 15 1.66 5.39 -14.13
N ARG A 16 2.23 5.12 -15.31
CA ARG A 16 1.47 4.76 -16.51
C ARG A 16 2.25 3.72 -17.34
N PRO A 17 1.60 2.69 -17.88
CA PRO A 17 0.24 2.25 -17.52
C PRO A 17 0.11 1.87 -16.04
N VAL A 18 -1.11 1.87 -15.51
CA VAL A 18 -1.39 1.32 -14.18
C VAL A 18 -1.44 -0.21 -14.30
N PRO A 19 -0.90 -0.97 -13.32
CA PRO A 19 -1.01 -2.43 -13.34
C PRO A 19 -2.46 -2.90 -13.48
N ALA A 20 -2.65 -3.97 -14.24
CA ALA A 20 -3.94 -4.57 -14.51
C ALA A 20 -4.00 -6.00 -13.96
N VAL A 21 -5.22 -6.49 -13.73
CA VAL A 21 -5.49 -7.89 -13.39
C VAL A 21 -5.80 -8.64 -14.69
N ASP A 22 -5.13 -9.76 -14.91
CA ASP A 22 -5.31 -10.59 -16.10
C ASP A 22 -6.54 -11.54 -15.98
N PRO A 23 -6.95 -12.27 -17.03
CA PRO A 23 -8.07 -13.20 -16.97
C PRO A 23 -7.92 -14.35 -15.96
N ALA A 24 -6.71 -14.67 -15.54
CA ALA A 24 -6.42 -15.66 -14.51
C ALA A 24 -6.40 -15.06 -13.09
N GLY A 25 -6.61 -13.76 -12.95
CA GLY A 25 -6.56 -13.03 -11.68
C GLY A 25 -5.15 -12.60 -11.27
N ARG A 26 -4.14 -12.81 -12.12
CA ARG A 26 -2.74 -12.45 -11.83
C ARG A 26 -2.51 -10.96 -12.04
N PHE A 27 -1.49 -10.41 -11.39
CA PHE A 27 -1.18 -8.99 -11.41
C PHE A 27 0.29 -8.76 -11.04
N GLU A 28 0.87 -7.66 -11.49
CA GLU A 28 2.18 -7.20 -11.03
C GLU A 28 1.99 -6.16 -9.92
N TYR A 29 2.64 -6.37 -8.77
CA TYR A 29 2.69 -5.33 -7.74
C TYR A 29 3.76 -4.32 -8.10
N VAL A 30 3.32 -3.13 -8.52
CA VAL A 30 4.20 -1.99 -8.77
C VAL A 30 4.11 -1.04 -7.57
N PRO A 31 5.18 -0.88 -6.77
CA PRO A 31 5.22 0.11 -5.70
C PRO A 31 5.14 1.53 -6.27
N ILE A 32 4.82 2.51 -5.44
CA ILE A 32 4.89 3.92 -5.88
C ILE A 32 6.35 4.35 -6.03
N PRO A 33 6.67 5.32 -6.89
CA PRO A 33 8.02 5.88 -6.96
C PRO A 33 8.38 6.63 -5.68
N GLU A 34 9.66 6.57 -5.29
CA GLU A 34 10.16 7.41 -4.22
C GLU A 34 10.26 8.88 -4.67
N LYS A 35 9.82 9.77 -3.79
CA LYS A 35 9.73 11.22 -3.99
C LYS A 35 11.06 11.95 -3.78
N GLY A 36 11.90 11.45 -2.88
CA GLY A 36 13.12 12.13 -2.44
C GLY A 36 14.32 11.19 -2.31
N ALA A 37 15.40 11.67 -1.69
CA ALA A 37 16.52 10.79 -1.36
C ALA A 37 16.07 9.72 -0.35
N THR A 38 16.59 8.52 -0.50
CA THR A 38 16.28 7.33 0.28
C THR A 38 17.48 6.39 0.23
N SER A 39 17.66 5.58 1.27
CA SER A 39 18.64 4.49 1.25
C SER A 39 18.12 3.24 0.54
N GLU A 40 16.90 3.27 -0.04
CA GLU A 40 16.36 2.18 -0.86
C GLU A 40 17.21 1.94 -2.10
N THR A 41 17.78 0.75 -2.17
CA THR A 41 18.58 0.29 -3.31
C THR A 41 17.71 -0.34 -4.40
N ALA A 42 16.48 -0.75 -4.09
CA ALA A 42 15.56 -1.25 -5.09
C ALA A 42 15.04 -0.13 -5.99
N THR A 43 15.21 -0.33 -7.29
CA THR A 43 14.65 0.50 -8.36
C THR A 43 13.70 -0.33 -9.24
N TYR A 44 12.92 0.33 -10.10
CA TYR A 44 12.09 -0.40 -11.06
C TYR A 44 12.89 -1.31 -12.00
N GLY A 45 14.15 -0.98 -12.29
CA GLY A 45 15.04 -1.80 -13.11
C GLY A 45 15.63 -3.02 -12.39
N THR A 46 15.67 -3.00 -11.05
CA THR A 46 16.20 -4.12 -10.23
C THR A 46 15.12 -5.09 -9.76
N LEU A 47 13.86 -4.67 -9.76
CA LEU A 47 12.75 -5.51 -9.34
C LEU A 47 12.21 -6.30 -10.53
N ASP A 48 12.21 -7.62 -10.43
CA ASP A 48 11.68 -8.50 -11.46
C ASP A 48 10.16 -8.51 -11.50
N CYS A 49 9.59 -8.72 -12.69
CA CYS A 49 8.19 -9.07 -12.83
C CYS A 49 7.94 -10.49 -12.28
N ARG A 50 6.81 -10.71 -11.62
CA ARG A 50 6.45 -12.02 -11.04
C ARG A 50 5.91 -12.99 -12.09
N HIS A 51 5.21 -12.50 -13.10
CA HIS A 51 4.42 -13.33 -14.03
C HIS A 51 4.91 -13.28 -15.47
N ARG A 52 6.05 -12.62 -15.73
CA ARG A 52 6.68 -12.51 -17.05
C ARG A 52 8.17 -12.20 -16.88
N ASP A 53 8.94 -12.40 -17.94
CA ASP A 53 10.35 -12.03 -17.94
C ASP A 53 10.54 -10.50 -17.96
N GLY A 54 11.63 -10.04 -17.34
CA GLY A 54 12.02 -8.64 -17.28
C GLY A 54 11.70 -7.95 -15.96
N SER A 55 12.01 -6.66 -15.90
CA SER A 55 11.90 -5.82 -14.71
C SER A 55 10.56 -5.07 -14.67
N LEU A 56 10.21 -4.52 -13.51
CA LEU A 56 9.05 -3.64 -13.37
C LEU A 56 9.17 -2.39 -14.26
N ALA A 57 10.38 -1.93 -14.57
CA ALA A 57 10.57 -0.83 -15.50
C ALA A 57 10.05 -1.14 -16.91
N ASP A 58 10.10 -2.41 -17.34
CA ASP A 58 9.59 -2.84 -18.64
C ASP A 58 8.03 -2.88 -18.68
N LEU A 59 7.35 -2.59 -17.55
CA LEU A 59 5.89 -2.38 -17.49
C LEU A 59 5.49 -0.92 -17.71
N LEU A 60 6.43 0.02 -17.63
CA LEU A 60 6.15 1.43 -17.38
C LEU A 60 6.58 2.33 -18.54
N ASP A 61 5.63 3.09 -19.07
CA ASP A 61 5.87 4.17 -20.05
C ASP A 61 6.15 5.51 -19.36
N GLY A 62 5.83 5.61 -18.07
CA GLY A 62 6.14 6.79 -17.30
C GLY A 62 5.93 6.63 -15.80
N VAL A 63 6.76 7.36 -15.07
CA VAL A 63 6.75 7.42 -13.62
C VAL A 63 6.71 8.87 -13.17
N ARG A 64 5.96 9.16 -12.12
CA ARG A 64 5.83 10.49 -11.55
C ARG A 64 5.98 10.42 -10.02
N PRO A 65 7.19 10.70 -9.50
CA PRO A 65 7.50 10.68 -8.06
C PRO A 65 6.55 11.51 -7.21
N ALA A 66 6.39 12.78 -7.55
CA ALA A 66 5.44 13.70 -6.93
C ALA A 66 4.21 13.82 -7.84
N SER A 67 3.01 13.52 -7.33
CA SER A 67 1.77 13.43 -8.12
C SER A 67 1.41 14.71 -8.93
N ASP A 68 2.00 15.84 -8.60
CA ASP A 68 1.88 17.16 -9.23
C ASP A 68 3.09 17.55 -10.09
N GLY A 69 4.17 16.77 -10.05
CA GLY A 69 5.39 16.98 -10.82
C GLY A 69 5.34 16.45 -12.27
N ASP A 70 6.49 16.52 -12.93
CA ASP A 70 6.65 16.07 -14.31
C ASP A 70 6.71 14.55 -14.43
N TRP A 71 6.23 14.04 -15.57
CA TRP A 71 6.37 12.62 -15.92
C TRP A 71 7.80 12.33 -16.39
N LEU A 72 8.46 11.42 -15.69
CA LEU A 72 9.67 10.77 -16.16
C LEU A 72 9.29 9.73 -17.22
N THR A 73 9.79 9.90 -18.44
CA THR A 73 9.49 9.03 -19.59
C THR A 73 10.73 8.46 -20.26
N ASP A 74 11.92 8.91 -19.84
CA ASP A 74 13.18 8.33 -20.28
C ASP A 74 13.34 6.91 -19.67
N PRO A 75 13.53 5.86 -20.49
CA PRO A 75 13.56 4.49 -20.00
C PRO A 75 14.68 4.18 -19.01
N GLU A 76 15.86 4.79 -19.18
CA GLU A 76 17.00 4.60 -18.26
C GLU A 76 16.68 5.26 -16.91
N ALA A 77 16.15 6.48 -16.93
CA ALA A 77 15.73 7.16 -15.71
C ALA A 77 14.55 6.46 -15.00
N ILE A 78 13.64 5.81 -15.73
CA ILE A 78 12.60 4.95 -15.13
C ILE A 78 13.25 3.75 -14.43
N ARG A 79 14.20 3.08 -15.09
CA ARG A 79 14.93 1.93 -14.51
C ARG A 79 15.69 2.30 -13.25
N ASP A 80 16.32 3.46 -13.23
CA ASP A 80 17.13 3.92 -12.08
C ASP A 80 16.30 4.56 -10.97
N ARG A 81 15.00 4.80 -11.19
CA ARG A 81 14.14 5.44 -10.18
C ARG A 81 13.94 4.50 -8.99
N PRO A 82 14.31 4.91 -7.76
CA PRO A 82 14.02 4.13 -6.57
C PRO A 82 12.52 4.01 -6.33
N VAL A 83 12.13 2.85 -5.81
CA VAL A 83 10.74 2.60 -5.41
C VAL A 83 10.52 2.97 -3.94
N HIS A 84 9.27 3.19 -3.57
CA HIS A 84 8.84 3.32 -2.19
C HIS A 84 7.97 2.11 -1.84
N ARG A 85 8.59 1.13 -1.19
CA ARG A 85 7.96 -0.14 -0.81
C ARG A 85 7.16 0.00 0.48
N ASP A 86 5.93 0.50 0.35
CA ASP A 86 4.95 0.54 1.45
C ASP A 86 3.55 0.14 0.91
N PRO A 87 3.15 -1.13 1.04
CA PRO A 87 3.79 -2.21 1.83
C PRO A 87 5.06 -2.80 1.20
N ASN A 88 5.97 -3.27 2.05
CA ASN A 88 7.07 -4.15 1.68
C ASN A 88 6.69 -5.60 2.02
N PHE A 89 6.37 -6.41 1.00
CA PHE A 89 5.94 -7.80 1.19
C PHE A 89 7.08 -8.79 1.41
N GLU A 90 8.33 -8.43 1.12
CA GLU A 90 9.50 -9.28 1.43
C GLU A 90 9.83 -9.22 2.91
N ALA A 91 9.77 -8.01 3.50
CA ALA A 91 10.05 -7.78 4.91
C ALA A 91 8.79 -7.74 5.80
N LEU A 92 7.60 -7.85 5.19
CA LEU A 92 6.29 -7.74 5.85
C LEU A 92 6.20 -6.50 6.76
N THR A 93 6.37 -5.32 6.17
CA THR A 93 6.22 -4.05 6.89
C THR A 93 5.41 -3.05 6.08
N TYR A 94 4.77 -2.11 6.78
CA TYR A 94 4.02 -1.02 6.17
C TYR A 94 4.10 0.24 7.00
N GLY A 95 4.49 1.35 6.37
CA GLY A 95 4.48 2.68 6.95
C GLY A 95 3.33 3.53 6.41
N GLU A 96 2.73 4.36 7.28
CA GLU A 96 1.66 5.27 6.88
C GLU A 96 1.55 6.51 7.77
N HIS A 97 1.13 7.61 7.15
CA HIS A 97 1.12 8.96 7.71
C HIS A 97 -0.21 9.70 7.49
N ARG A 98 -1.09 9.17 6.63
CA ARG A 98 -2.41 9.75 6.37
C ARG A 98 -3.26 9.65 7.65
N PRO A 99 -3.82 10.76 8.18
CA PRO A 99 -4.48 10.76 9.49
C PRO A 99 -5.58 9.70 9.66
N GLY A 100 -6.38 9.46 8.62
CA GLY A 100 -7.45 8.47 8.65
C GLY A 100 -6.99 7.01 8.65
N TYR A 101 -5.73 6.77 8.23
CA TYR A 101 -5.08 5.46 8.29
C TYR A 101 -4.36 5.30 9.62
N VAL A 102 -3.54 6.28 10.01
CA VAL A 102 -2.84 6.34 11.30
C VAL A 102 -3.80 6.06 12.45
N ALA A 103 -4.96 6.72 12.45
CA ALA A 103 -5.99 6.54 13.48
C ALA A 103 -6.56 5.12 13.59
N LYS A 104 -6.45 4.29 12.53
CA LYS A 104 -6.90 2.89 12.55
C LYS A 104 -5.76 1.92 12.81
N LEU A 105 -4.57 2.23 12.28
CA LEU A 105 -3.40 1.35 12.34
C LEU A 105 -2.76 1.36 13.72
N ARG A 106 -2.68 2.51 14.41
CA ARG A 106 -2.03 2.60 15.73
C ARG A 106 -2.74 1.80 16.83
N ASP A 107 -4.00 1.45 16.62
CA ASP A 107 -4.84 0.70 17.58
C ASP A 107 -4.91 -0.79 17.23
N LEU A 108 -3.99 -1.29 16.41
CA LEU A 108 -3.90 -2.72 16.09
C LEU A 108 -3.09 -3.46 17.14
N ASP A 109 -3.52 -4.67 17.45
CA ASP A 109 -2.84 -5.58 18.36
C ASP A 109 -2.12 -6.71 17.60
N PRO A 110 -1.08 -7.33 18.17
CA PRO A 110 -0.50 -8.55 17.62
C PRO A 110 -1.57 -9.61 17.34
N GLY A 111 -1.58 -10.16 16.13
CA GLY A 111 -2.61 -11.10 15.66
C GLY A 111 -3.78 -10.47 14.92
N ASP A 112 -3.90 -9.13 14.88
CA ASP A 112 -4.74 -8.45 13.89
C ASP A 112 -4.14 -8.60 12.48
N ALA A 113 -4.85 -8.16 11.43
CA ALA A 113 -4.32 -8.16 10.06
C ALA A 113 -4.40 -6.79 9.40
N VAL A 114 -3.39 -6.48 8.58
CA VAL A 114 -3.40 -5.36 7.64
C VAL A 114 -3.45 -5.92 6.24
N ALA A 115 -4.44 -5.49 5.46
CA ALA A 115 -4.64 -5.95 4.09
C ALA A 115 -4.57 -4.79 3.11
N PHE A 116 -4.06 -5.01 1.91
CA PHE A 116 -3.70 -3.96 0.97
C PHE A 116 -4.50 -4.09 -0.31
N TYR A 117 -5.20 -3.02 -0.68
CA TYR A 117 -6.00 -3.00 -1.90
C TYR A 117 -5.68 -1.81 -2.80
N GLY A 118 -5.78 -2.04 -4.10
CA GLY A 118 -5.38 -1.13 -5.17
C GLY A 118 -6.48 -0.97 -6.21
N GLY A 119 -6.31 0.01 -7.10
CA GLY A 119 -7.24 0.25 -8.21
C GLY A 119 -6.67 -0.27 -9.51
N PHE A 120 -7.13 -1.43 -9.98
CA PHE A 120 -6.61 -2.07 -11.19
C PHE A 120 -7.70 -2.23 -12.24
N PRO A 121 -7.40 -1.96 -13.53
CA PRO A 121 -8.21 -2.46 -14.63
C PRO A 121 -8.37 -3.98 -14.56
N GLY A 122 -9.50 -4.48 -15.03
CA GLY A 122 -9.75 -5.91 -15.17
C GLY A 122 -9.56 -6.39 -16.61
N PRO A 123 -9.61 -7.70 -16.85
CA PRO A 123 -9.41 -8.26 -18.19
C PRO A 123 -10.53 -7.87 -19.18
N GLU A 124 -11.71 -7.53 -18.67
CA GLU A 124 -12.89 -7.19 -19.48
C GLU A 124 -13.04 -5.68 -19.71
N THR A 125 -12.32 -4.84 -18.96
CA THR A 125 -12.55 -3.40 -18.95
C THR A 125 -11.37 -2.60 -18.39
N ASP A 126 -11.11 -1.46 -19.02
CA ASP A 126 -10.18 -0.44 -18.51
C ASP A 126 -10.74 0.28 -17.26
N TYR A 127 -12.02 0.06 -16.93
CA TYR A 127 -12.58 0.54 -15.68
C TYR A 127 -11.90 -0.17 -14.50
N LYS A 128 -11.33 0.63 -13.62
CA LYS A 128 -10.61 0.10 -12.46
C LYS A 128 -11.61 -0.49 -11.47
N HIS A 129 -11.29 -1.62 -10.88
CA HIS A 129 -11.96 -2.10 -9.68
C HIS A 129 -11.01 -2.07 -8.49
N ARG A 130 -11.55 -2.21 -7.28
CA ARG A 130 -10.75 -2.32 -6.06
C ARG A 130 -10.43 -3.77 -5.83
N TYR A 131 -9.14 -4.10 -5.86
CA TYR A 131 -8.65 -5.46 -5.65
C TYR A 131 -7.73 -5.51 -4.44
N LEU A 132 -8.00 -6.46 -3.55
CA LEU A 132 -7.06 -6.91 -2.53
C LEU A 132 -5.92 -7.66 -3.23
N PHE A 133 -4.69 -7.30 -2.90
CA PHE A 133 -3.50 -7.86 -3.56
C PHE A 133 -2.45 -8.39 -2.59
N GLY A 134 -2.60 -8.14 -1.28
CA GLY A 134 -1.68 -8.63 -0.27
C GLY A 134 -2.20 -8.35 1.12
N TYR A 135 -1.61 -9.01 2.12
CA TYR A 135 -1.88 -8.74 3.52
C TYR A 135 -0.73 -9.26 4.38
N PHE A 136 -0.74 -8.95 5.67
CA PHE A 136 0.03 -9.70 6.66
C PHE A 136 -0.65 -9.64 8.02
N THR A 137 -0.25 -10.56 8.89
CA THR A 137 -0.63 -10.56 10.29
C THR A 137 0.27 -9.60 11.05
N VAL A 138 -0.30 -8.77 11.94
CA VAL A 138 0.46 -7.87 12.80
C VAL A 138 1.30 -8.70 13.78
N ALA A 139 2.61 -8.49 13.76
CA ALA A 139 3.56 -9.24 14.58
C ALA A 139 3.68 -8.67 15.99
N GLU A 140 3.77 -7.34 16.06
CA GLU A 140 4.02 -6.56 17.27
C GLU A 140 3.16 -5.30 17.24
N SER A 141 3.03 -4.63 18.39
CA SER A 141 2.29 -3.37 18.46
C SER A 141 2.88 -2.35 17.48
N PRO A 142 2.04 -1.66 16.69
CA PRO A 142 2.50 -0.63 15.75
C PRO A 142 3.30 0.47 16.45
N VAL A 143 4.41 0.88 15.83
CA VAL A 143 5.26 1.96 16.32
C VAL A 143 4.74 3.28 15.77
N VAL A 144 4.47 4.24 16.65
CA VAL A 144 4.05 5.59 16.25
C VAL A 144 5.21 6.55 16.45
N VAL A 145 5.74 7.07 15.34
CA VAL A 145 6.78 8.09 15.36
C VAL A 145 6.12 9.46 15.28
N GLU A 146 6.09 10.16 16.41
CA GLU A 146 5.50 11.48 16.52
C GLU A 146 6.43 12.55 15.92
N PRO A 147 5.90 13.59 15.27
CA PRO A 147 6.71 14.68 14.73
C PRO A 147 7.65 15.35 15.73
N GLU A 148 7.19 15.50 16.97
CA GLU A 148 7.83 16.23 18.05
C GLU A 148 8.93 15.44 18.77
N MET A 149 9.06 14.13 18.50
CA MET A 149 10.15 13.31 19.04
C MET A 149 11.51 13.86 18.63
N ASP A 150 12.50 13.72 19.52
CA ASP A 150 13.85 14.13 19.17
C ASP A 150 14.46 13.20 18.09
N PRO A 151 15.43 13.69 17.29
CA PRO A 151 16.01 12.88 16.22
C PRO A 151 16.66 11.56 16.68
N GLY A 152 17.18 11.50 17.91
CA GLY A 152 17.77 10.29 18.47
C GLY A 152 16.72 9.25 18.86
N GLU A 153 15.60 9.69 19.44
CA GLU A 153 14.43 8.84 19.69
C GLU A 153 13.85 8.29 18.38
N LYS A 154 13.67 9.14 17.36
CA LYS A 154 13.22 8.70 16.03
C LYS A 154 14.16 7.65 15.43
N ALA A 155 15.47 7.89 15.51
CA ALA A 155 16.48 6.95 15.01
C ALA A 155 16.37 5.59 15.70
N ALA A 156 16.32 5.57 17.04
CA ALA A 156 16.22 4.33 17.81
C ALA A 156 14.96 3.52 17.47
N LEU A 157 13.81 4.18 17.25
CA LEU A 157 12.58 3.49 16.83
C LEU A 157 12.67 2.93 15.41
N LEU A 158 13.36 3.61 14.50
CA LEU A 158 13.43 3.24 13.09
C LEU A 158 14.55 2.23 12.80
N ASP A 159 15.59 2.15 13.65
CA ASP A 159 16.67 1.17 13.56
C ASP A 159 16.17 -0.28 13.69
N ASP A 160 15.06 -0.49 14.40
CA ASP A 160 14.38 -1.79 14.51
C ASP A 160 13.52 -2.13 13.28
N HIS A 161 13.36 -1.19 12.33
CA HIS A 161 12.53 -1.34 11.13
C HIS A 161 13.26 -0.88 9.84
N PRO A 162 14.48 -1.36 9.57
CA PRO A 162 15.33 -0.84 8.48
C PRO A 162 14.75 -1.07 7.08
N GLU A 163 13.89 -2.08 6.93
CA GLU A 163 13.25 -2.41 5.64
C GLU A 163 12.01 -1.57 5.34
N ASN A 164 11.55 -0.76 6.28
CA ASN A 164 10.43 0.14 6.07
C ASN A 164 10.87 1.37 5.28
N ALA A 165 10.10 1.80 4.27
CA ALA A 165 10.53 2.88 3.41
C ALA A 165 10.59 4.25 4.12
N HIS A 166 9.86 4.43 5.23
CA HIS A 166 10.02 5.61 6.09
C HIS A 166 11.34 5.59 6.89
N ALA A 167 11.81 4.44 7.34
CA ALA A 167 13.14 4.31 7.96
C ALA A 167 14.25 4.60 6.94
N LYS A 168 14.11 4.09 5.71
CA LYS A 168 15.06 4.35 4.61
C LYS A 168 15.14 5.83 4.22
N ARG A 169 14.02 6.56 4.25
CA ARG A 169 14.00 8.02 4.09
C ARG A 169 14.70 8.73 5.26
N PHE A 170 14.39 8.32 6.49
CA PHE A 170 14.98 8.93 7.67
C PHE A 170 16.51 8.81 7.67
N ALA A 171 17.05 7.65 7.27
CA ALA A 171 18.49 7.41 7.20
C ALA A 171 19.24 8.42 6.32
N GLU A 172 18.64 8.90 5.23
CA GLU A 172 19.27 9.88 4.33
C GLU A 172 19.07 11.34 4.78
N HIS A 173 17.95 11.66 5.43
CA HIS A 173 17.56 13.05 5.70
C HIS A 173 17.72 13.48 7.15
N GLY A 174 17.76 12.53 8.08
CA GLY A 174 17.64 12.74 9.52
C GLY A 174 16.26 13.16 9.99
N ASP A 175 15.24 13.14 9.12
CA ASP A 175 13.83 13.37 9.47
C ASP A 175 12.90 12.73 8.44
N LEU A 176 11.64 12.48 8.82
CA LEU A 176 10.63 11.78 8.03
C LEU A 176 9.96 12.63 6.94
N TYR A 177 10.09 13.96 7.03
CA TYR A 177 9.30 14.92 6.22
C TYR A 177 10.14 15.82 5.32
N ARG A 178 11.47 15.76 5.40
CA ARG A 178 12.38 16.79 4.87
C ARG A 178 12.27 17.02 3.35
N HIS A 179 11.78 16.04 2.61
CA HIS A 179 11.63 16.07 1.14
C HIS A 179 10.28 16.58 0.65
N ASP A 180 9.33 16.92 1.53
CA ASP A 180 7.97 17.31 1.15
C ASP A 180 7.51 18.51 1.98
N ALA A 181 7.42 19.67 1.31
CA ALA A 181 7.14 20.95 1.96
C ALA A 181 5.80 20.94 2.72
N ASP A 182 4.78 20.30 2.17
CA ASP A 182 3.46 20.18 2.81
C ASP A 182 3.56 19.44 4.15
N PHE A 183 4.42 18.41 4.22
CA PHE A 183 4.68 17.72 5.48
C PHE A 183 5.55 18.54 6.42
N THR A 184 6.52 19.30 5.93
CA THR A 184 7.32 20.16 6.82
C THR A 184 6.49 21.29 7.45
N GLU A 185 5.49 21.81 6.74
CA GLU A 185 4.59 22.85 7.28
C GLU A 185 3.54 22.28 8.25
N ARG A 186 3.15 21.01 8.07
CA ARG A 186 2.13 20.33 8.87
C ARG A 186 2.50 18.86 9.12
N PRO A 187 3.54 18.60 9.93
CA PRO A 187 4.04 17.25 10.10
C PRO A 187 2.98 16.37 10.77
N ARG A 188 2.95 15.11 10.39
CA ARG A 188 1.93 14.13 10.79
C ARG A 188 2.60 12.90 11.34
N PRO A 189 2.07 12.26 12.39
CA PRO A 189 2.65 11.02 12.91
C PRO A 189 2.77 9.96 11.81
N VAL A 190 3.86 9.19 11.84
CA VAL A 190 4.06 8.03 10.98
C VAL A 190 3.88 6.78 11.83
N VAL A 191 3.00 5.89 11.39
CA VAL A 191 2.84 4.55 11.99
C VAL A 191 3.61 3.55 11.17
N ILE A 192 4.43 2.74 11.83
CA ILE A 192 5.10 1.58 11.27
C ILE A 192 4.40 0.34 11.81
N VAL A 193 3.92 -0.52 10.91
CA VAL A 193 3.29 -1.79 11.27
C VAL A 193 4.25 -2.93 10.95
N PRO A 194 4.82 -3.60 11.97
CA PRO A 194 5.59 -4.82 11.78
C PRO A 194 4.65 -6.00 11.54
N GLY A 195 4.92 -6.77 10.49
CA GLY A 195 4.11 -7.89 10.05
C GLY A 195 4.84 -9.23 10.18
N ARG A 196 4.07 -10.31 10.12
CA ARG A 196 4.53 -11.69 10.05
C ARG A 196 3.57 -12.52 9.21
N GLU A 197 4.01 -13.73 8.88
CA GLU A 197 3.14 -14.75 8.31
C GLU A 197 2.02 -15.17 9.30
N PRO A 198 0.84 -15.61 8.81
CA PRO A 198 0.46 -15.67 7.41
C PRO A 198 0.30 -14.27 6.79
N GLY A 199 0.73 -14.15 5.54
CA GLY A 199 0.84 -12.88 4.84
C GLY A 199 1.65 -12.97 3.56
N GLY A 200 1.90 -11.81 2.96
CA GLY A 200 2.62 -11.66 1.70
C GLY A 200 1.75 -11.15 0.56
N LEU A 201 2.36 -11.13 -0.62
CA LEU A 201 1.70 -10.76 -1.86
C LEU A 201 0.89 -11.93 -2.41
N LEU A 202 -0.40 -11.72 -2.69
CA LEU A 202 -1.28 -12.77 -3.18
C LEU A 202 -0.87 -13.24 -4.58
N ASP A 203 -1.07 -14.53 -4.89
CA ASP A 203 -0.91 -15.06 -6.24
C ASP A 203 -1.99 -14.53 -7.20
N ARG A 204 -3.20 -14.27 -6.68
CA ARG A 204 -4.31 -13.68 -7.43
C ARG A 204 -4.95 -12.54 -6.67
N ALA A 205 -5.31 -11.50 -7.42
CA ALA A 205 -6.02 -10.35 -6.90
C ALA A 205 -7.48 -10.70 -6.61
N ILE A 206 -7.96 -10.34 -5.43
CA ILE A 206 -9.36 -10.56 -5.02
C ILE A 206 -10.14 -9.28 -5.21
N ARG A 207 -11.13 -9.29 -6.11
CA ARG A 207 -12.00 -8.13 -6.31
C ARG A 207 -12.84 -7.85 -5.07
N LEU A 208 -12.68 -6.67 -4.49
CA LEU A 208 -13.46 -6.17 -3.36
C LEU A 208 -14.66 -5.35 -3.79
N SER A 209 -14.54 -4.56 -4.87
CA SER A 209 -15.61 -3.66 -5.29
C SER A 209 -16.65 -4.34 -6.18
N ASP A 210 -17.90 -3.92 -6.09
CA ASP A 210 -18.96 -4.38 -7.01
C ASP A 210 -18.82 -3.82 -8.45
N ARG A 211 -19.85 -4.03 -9.28
CA ARG A 211 -19.91 -3.66 -10.70
C ARG A 211 -20.40 -2.25 -10.98
N ARG A 212 -20.73 -1.45 -9.95
CA ARG A 212 -21.16 -0.06 -10.15
C ARG A 212 -20.04 0.76 -10.76
N THR A 213 -20.41 1.62 -11.71
CA THR A 213 -19.50 2.55 -12.35
C THR A 213 -19.78 3.97 -11.88
N GLY A 214 -18.73 4.68 -11.50
CA GLY A 214 -18.80 6.07 -11.06
C GLY A 214 -17.48 6.57 -10.51
N PRO A 215 -17.46 7.80 -9.95
CA PRO A 215 -16.26 8.36 -9.33
C PRO A 215 -15.87 7.66 -8.02
N ASN A 216 -16.80 6.91 -7.43
CA ASN A 216 -16.62 6.20 -6.17
C ASN A 216 -16.82 4.69 -6.36
N TYR A 217 -16.06 3.92 -5.59
CA TYR A 217 -16.11 2.47 -5.51
C TYR A 217 -16.73 2.06 -4.18
N TYR A 218 -17.46 0.97 -4.21
CA TYR A 218 -18.11 0.40 -3.04
C TYR A 218 -17.84 -1.09 -2.98
N MET A 219 -17.73 -1.62 -1.76
CA MET A 219 -17.52 -3.04 -1.52
C MET A 219 -18.73 -3.84 -2.00
N ASP A 220 -18.45 -4.96 -2.66
CA ASP A 220 -19.45 -5.94 -3.04
C ASP A 220 -20.16 -6.52 -1.81
N GLU A 221 -21.48 -6.71 -1.88
CA GLU A 221 -22.28 -7.15 -0.73
C GLU A 221 -21.82 -8.51 -0.20
N ALA A 222 -21.49 -9.46 -1.07
CA ALA A 222 -21.01 -10.78 -0.65
C ALA A 222 -19.60 -10.73 -0.03
N VAL A 223 -18.83 -9.67 -0.33
CA VAL A 223 -17.54 -9.41 0.34
C VAL A 223 -17.79 -8.72 1.69
N ALA A 224 -18.71 -7.75 1.74
CA ALA A 224 -19.06 -7.02 2.96
C ALA A 224 -19.70 -7.93 4.02
N GLU A 225 -20.48 -8.93 3.63
CA GLU A 225 -21.03 -9.95 4.52
C GLU A 225 -19.95 -10.76 5.25
N VAL A 226 -18.79 -10.95 4.62
CA VAL A 226 -17.68 -11.71 5.21
C VAL A 226 -16.72 -10.80 5.98
N LEU A 227 -16.41 -9.63 5.42
CA LEU A 227 -15.41 -8.72 5.99
C LEU A 227 -16.00 -7.74 7.03
N GLU A 228 -17.33 -7.66 7.14
CA GLU A 228 -18.04 -6.85 8.13
C GLU A 228 -17.46 -5.43 8.29
N PRO A 229 -17.40 -4.61 7.22
CA PRO A 229 -16.81 -3.27 7.29
C PRO A 229 -17.58 -2.37 8.25
N ARG A 230 -16.89 -1.82 9.27
CA ARG A 230 -17.49 -0.99 10.33
C ARG A 230 -18.04 0.35 9.84
N SER A 231 -17.64 0.79 8.65
CA SER A 231 -18.12 2.03 8.04
C SER A 231 -18.90 1.73 6.76
N GLY A 232 -20.18 2.08 6.75
CA GLY A 232 -21.08 1.94 5.62
C GLY A 232 -22.01 3.14 5.47
N SER A 233 -22.62 3.27 4.30
CA SER A 233 -23.72 4.19 4.01
C SER A 233 -24.89 3.38 3.44
N GLU A 234 -26.02 4.03 3.13
CA GLU A 234 -27.11 3.41 2.35
C GLU A 234 -26.63 2.83 1.00
N ARG A 235 -25.47 3.28 0.50
CA ARG A 235 -24.83 2.76 -0.72
C ARG A 235 -23.87 1.60 -0.46
N GLY A 236 -23.72 1.14 0.78
CA GLY A 236 -22.75 0.13 1.19
C GLY A 236 -21.43 0.73 1.70
N ALA A 237 -20.42 -0.14 1.90
CA ALA A 237 -19.11 0.25 2.39
C ALA A 237 -18.27 0.91 1.29
N HIS A 238 -17.74 2.10 1.58
CA HIS A 238 -17.05 2.93 0.59
C HIS A 238 -15.57 2.54 0.45
N LEU A 239 -15.14 2.23 -0.78
CA LEU A 239 -13.75 1.91 -1.17
C LEU A 239 -13.09 3.05 -1.97
N GLY A 240 -13.65 4.26 -1.86
CA GLY A 240 -12.99 5.49 -2.29
C GLY A 240 -13.37 5.99 -3.67
N GLY A 241 -13.05 7.25 -3.94
CA GLY A 241 -12.46 7.73 -5.21
C GLY A 241 -10.95 7.93 -4.99
N PHE A 242 -10.62 8.61 -3.89
CA PHE A 242 -9.36 8.46 -3.15
C PHE A 242 -9.47 7.26 -2.20
N LYS A 243 -8.56 6.27 -2.30
CA LYS A 243 -8.65 4.98 -1.59
C LYS A 243 -8.56 5.22 -0.06
N PRO A 244 -9.56 4.86 0.77
CA PRO A 244 -9.51 5.03 2.24
C PRO A 244 -8.96 3.80 2.99
N ALA A 245 -8.67 3.96 4.28
CA ALA A 245 -8.54 2.82 5.19
C ALA A 245 -9.93 2.39 5.71
N VAL A 246 -10.23 1.10 5.67
CA VAL A 246 -11.51 0.51 6.12
C VAL A 246 -11.24 -0.45 7.28
N ARG A 247 -11.90 -0.26 8.42
CA ARG A 247 -11.86 -1.20 9.55
C ARG A 247 -12.94 -2.23 9.37
N CYS A 248 -12.59 -3.50 9.47
CA CYS A 248 -13.42 -4.67 9.28
C CYS A 248 -13.55 -5.42 10.61
N ASP A 249 -14.76 -5.84 10.95
CA ASP A 249 -15.07 -6.55 12.20
C ASP A 249 -14.97 -8.07 12.06
N VAL A 250 -14.08 -8.52 11.18
CA VAL A 250 -13.73 -9.93 11.00
C VAL A 250 -12.42 -10.22 11.72
N ASP A 251 -12.33 -11.39 12.36
CA ASP A 251 -11.07 -11.84 12.94
C ASP A 251 -10.05 -12.25 11.85
N ALA A 252 -8.77 -12.32 12.22
CA ALA A 252 -7.69 -12.56 11.27
C ALA A 252 -7.75 -13.97 10.64
N ASP A 253 -8.25 -14.97 11.36
CA ASP A 253 -8.36 -16.35 10.85
C ASP A 253 -9.48 -16.46 9.81
N ALA A 254 -10.63 -15.87 10.09
CA ALA A 254 -11.75 -15.78 9.14
C ALA A 254 -11.38 -14.97 7.90
N PHE A 255 -10.59 -13.90 8.07
CA PHE A 255 -10.02 -13.14 6.95
C PHE A 255 -9.04 -13.98 6.13
N ALA A 256 -8.09 -14.67 6.77
CA ALA A 256 -7.13 -15.54 6.08
C ALA A 256 -7.87 -16.64 5.29
N ALA A 257 -8.90 -17.25 5.88
CA ALA A 257 -9.74 -18.22 5.20
C ALA A 257 -10.53 -17.62 4.03
N PHE A 258 -10.97 -16.35 4.13
CA PHE A 258 -11.57 -15.63 3.00
C PHE A 258 -10.58 -15.44 1.86
N VAL A 259 -9.33 -15.10 2.17
CA VAL A 259 -8.26 -14.95 1.18
C VAL A 259 -7.95 -16.28 0.52
N GLU A 260 -7.68 -17.34 1.30
CA GLU A 260 -7.30 -18.67 0.79
C GLU A 260 -8.35 -19.25 -0.18
N ARG A 261 -9.64 -19.02 0.07
CA ARG A 261 -10.71 -19.49 -0.82
C ARG A 261 -10.78 -18.74 -2.16
N ARG A 262 -10.10 -17.60 -2.29
CA ARG A 262 -10.27 -16.66 -3.42
C ARG A 262 -8.96 -16.28 -4.12
N SER A 263 -7.80 -16.56 -3.53
CA SER A 263 -6.46 -16.30 -4.09
C SER A 263 -5.87 -17.52 -4.79
#